data_AF-A0A8T7JEG0-F1
#
_entry.id   AF-A0A8T7JEG0-F1
#
_cell.length_a   1.000
_cell.length_b   1.000
_cell.length_c   1.000
_cell.angle_alpha   90.00
_cell.angle_beta   90.00
_cell.angle_gamma   90.00
#
_symmetry.space_group_name_H-M   'P 1'
#
loop_
_entity.id
_entity.type
_entity.pdbx_description
1 polymer ?
#
loop_
_entity_poly.entity_id
_entity_poly.type
_entity_poly.pdbx_seq_one_letter_code
_entity_poly.pdbx_strand_id
1 'polypeptide(L)'
;MSKLIENLFYSKLGQGLISAIGVKPPLTLKRFTGETPWVQEETLVASTPSPELAKILTQAQIRPNVFRADDESQFNSALFDATALQTTSDLSQLKTFFASISKRLSASAHIVIIGLDPAKCENVEHAAVMEALNGFTRSLAKELGRKAIGVNLLYCQGINDALATPLNFLLSYRAAYINGQPLYVNGQSGAIQDWQQPLKGKLALVTGAAQGIGAAIAKTLAAEGAKIIGLDIPPAKDALEATLAPLGGIAVATDITSETAINDIIHALDGQPLDIIVHNAGVTRDKTLARMPEHFWDMAININLAAPLSITQTLDQQGKLSDQARVICISSISGIAGNVGQTNYSASKSGVVGMIRKQAEIWAGTGKTINAIAPGFIETQMTDQIPFMTRELGRRMNSLSQGGQPEDVAQGVALFAQPGSQGLNGQVLRVCGQSLLGA
;
A
#
# COMPACT_ATOMS: atom_id res chain seq x y z
N MET A 1 33.30 12.91 -1.66
CA MET A 1 33.21 12.62 -3.11
C MET A 1 31.79 12.21 -3.55
N SER A 2 31.09 11.33 -2.81
CA SER A 2 29.72 10.84 -3.15
C SER A 2 28.66 11.94 -3.41
N LYS A 3 28.42 12.87 -2.46
CA LYS A 3 27.36 13.89 -2.59
C LYS A 3 27.55 14.88 -3.75
N LEU A 4 28.80 15.21 -4.09
CA LEU A 4 29.09 16.15 -5.19
C LEU A 4 28.82 15.49 -6.55
N ILE A 5 29.20 14.22 -6.70
CA ILE A 5 28.92 13.39 -7.89
C ILE A 5 27.42 13.14 -8.01
N GLU A 6 26.74 12.84 -6.90
CA GLU A 6 25.29 12.68 -6.84
C GLU A 6 24.54 13.96 -7.24
N ASN A 7 24.93 15.11 -6.68
CA ASN A 7 24.34 16.40 -7.05
C ASN A 7 24.58 16.74 -8.53
N LEU A 8 25.77 16.42 -9.06
CA LEU A 8 26.06 16.61 -10.49
C LEU A 8 25.21 15.66 -11.35
N PHE A 9 25.05 14.40 -10.95
CA PHE A 9 24.25 13.38 -11.63
C PHE A 9 22.76 13.74 -11.67
N TYR A 10 22.20 14.30 -10.58
CA TYR A 10 20.81 14.74 -10.51
C TYR A 10 20.57 16.18 -10.98
N SER A 11 21.63 16.94 -11.27
CA SER A 11 21.48 18.27 -11.88
C SER A 11 20.86 18.17 -13.27
N LYS A 12 20.25 19.27 -13.74
CA LYS A 12 19.76 19.38 -15.13
C LYS A 12 20.84 19.03 -16.15
N LEU A 13 22.09 19.38 -15.85
CA LEU A 13 23.25 19.15 -16.72
C LEU A 13 23.64 17.66 -16.76
N GLY A 14 23.64 16.98 -15.61
CA GLY A 14 23.87 15.54 -15.52
C GLY A 14 22.77 14.70 -16.17
N GLN A 15 21.50 15.03 -15.92
CA GLN A 15 20.38 14.37 -16.58
C GLN A 15 20.38 14.61 -18.10
N GLY A 16 20.81 15.79 -18.56
CA GLY A 16 21.01 16.08 -19.98
C GLY A 16 22.07 15.19 -20.64
N LEU A 17 23.22 14.99 -19.99
CA LEU A 17 24.28 14.09 -20.46
C LEU A 17 23.82 12.62 -20.49
N ILE A 18 23.06 12.18 -19.49
CA ILE A 18 22.53 10.82 -19.39
C ILE A 18 21.43 10.57 -20.45
N SER A 19 20.61 11.58 -20.73
CA SER A 19 19.63 11.52 -21.82
C SER A 19 20.29 11.45 -23.20
N ALA A 20 21.45 12.08 -23.39
CA ALA A 20 22.21 12.04 -24.65
C ALA A 20 22.78 10.64 -24.95
N ILE A 21 22.99 9.80 -23.92
CA ILE A 21 23.37 8.39 -24.06
C ILE A 21 22.17 7.42 -23.99
N GLY A 22 20.95 7.94 -24.13
CA GLY A 22 19.73 7.14 -24.30
C GLY A 22 18.99 6.76 -23.01
N VAL A 23 19.42 7.25 -21.84
CA VAL A 23 18.76 6.97 -20.56
C VAL A 23 17.88 8.18 -20.17
N LYS A 24 16.57 8.06 -20.35
CA LYS A 24 15.62 9.14 -19.98
C LYS A 24 15.40 9.20 -18.47
N PRO A 25 15.31 10.40 -17.86
CA PRO A 25 14.89 10.53 -16.47
C PRO A 25 13.46 9.99 -16.28
N PRO A 26 13.14 9.44 -15.10
CA PRO A 26 11.77 9.04 -14.79
C PRO A 26 10.84 10.26 -14.76
N LEU A 27 9.58 10.05 -15.13
CA LEU A 27 8.56 11.09 -14.98
C LEU A 27 8.24 11.31 -13.49
N THR A 28 8.04 12.56 -13.10
CA THR A 28 7.57 12.89 -11.75
C THR A 28 6.16 12.32 -11.55
N LEU A 29 5.99 11.51 -10.51
CA LEU A 29 4.68 10.98 -10.14
C LEU A 29 3.81 12.10 -9.56
N LYS A 30 2.59 12.25 -10.07
CA LYS A 30 1.54 12.99 -9.36
C LYS A 30 1.14 12.23 -8.10
N ARG A 31 1.10 12.92 -6.96
CA ARG A 31 0.75 12.38 -5.65
C ARG A 31 -0.43 13.13 -5.06
N PHE A 32 -1.13 12.48 -4.15
CA PHE A 32 -2.24 13.07 -3.41
C PHE A 32 -1.80 14.31 -2.61
N THR A 33 -2.58 15.38 -2.72
CA THR A 33 -2.31 16.69 -2.09
C THR A 33 -3.41 17.14 -1.13
N GLY A 34 -4.35 16.25 -0.78
CA GLY A 34 -5.48 16.57 0.11
C GLY A 34 -6.77 16.96 -0.63
N GLU A 35 -6.81 16.80 -1.95
CA GLU A 35 -7.98 17.06 -2.77
C GLU A 35 -9.16 16.13 -2.43
N THR A 36 -10.40 16.60 -2.61
CA THR A 36 -11.63 15.80 -2.51
C THR A 36 -12.61 16.30 -3.58
N PRO A 37 -13.25 15.44 -4.39
CA PRO A 37 -13.17 13.96 -4.42
C PRO A 37 -11.77 13.44 -4.79
N TRP A 38 -11.30 12.29 -4.31
CA TRP A 38 -9.92 11.86 -4.61
C TRP A 38 -9.69 11.57 -6.10
N VAL A 39 -10.75 11.17 -6.83
CA VAL A 39 -10.78 11.09 -8.29
C VAL A 39 -11.41 12.37 -8.83
N GLN A 40 -10.58 13.31 -9.28
CA GLN A 40 -11.01 14.66 -9.65
C GLN A 40 -11.71 14.71 -11.02
N GLU A 41 -11.19 13.97 -12.00
CA GLU A 41 -11.65 13.97 -13.38
C GLU A 41 -12.60 12.79 -13.67
N GLU A 42 -13.14 12.74 -14.89
CA GLU A 42 -13.91 11.59 -15.34
C GLU A 42 -13.00 10.37 -15.54
N THR A 43 -13.51 9.19 -15.22
CA THR A 43 -12.82 7.90 -15.42
C THR A 43 -13.33 7.26 -16.71
N LEU A 44 -12.42 6.95 -17.62
CA LEU A 44 -12.75 6.25 -18.86
C LEU A 44 -13.17 4.80 -18.57
N VAL A 45 -14.38 4.41 -18.94
CA VAL A 45 -14.91 3.05 -18.76
C VAL A 45 -15.09 2.35 -20.11
N ALA A 46 -14.80 1.04 -20.16
CA ALA A 46 -14.83 0.28 -21.42
C ALA A 46 -16.23 0.14 -22.03
N SER A 47 -17.26 0.07 -21.19
CA SER A 47 -18.65 -0.11 -21.55
C SER A 47 -19.54 0.60 -20.51
N THR A 48 -20.83 0.72 -20.81
CA THR A 48 -21.81 1.21 -19.84
C THR A 48 -21.76 0.35 -18.58
N PRO A 49 -21.50 0.94 -17.39
CA PRO A 49 -21.45 0.18 -16.14
C PRO A 49 -22.76 -0.56 -15.88
N SER A 50 -22.69 -1.76 -15.31
CA SER A 50 -23.87 -2.45 -14.77
C SER A 50 -24.56 -1.59 -13.70
N PRO A 51 -25.86 -1.82 -13.41
CA PRO A 51 -26.55 -1.10 -12.33
C PRO A 51 -25.80 -1.17 -10.98
N GLU A 52 -25.25 -2.34 -10.65
CA GLU A 52 -24.47 -2.56 -9.43
C GLU A 52 -23.16 -1.76 -9.44
N LEU A 53 -22.44 -1.75 -10.57
CA LEU A 53 -21.20 -0.99 -10.70
C LEU A 53 -21.47 0.53 -10.70
N ALA A 54 -22.53 0.99 -11.38
CA ALA A 54 -22.93 2.39 -11.39
C ALA A 54 -23.24 2.92 -9.98
N LYS A 55 -23.89 2.09 -9.13
CA LYS A 55 -24.11 2.40 -7.71
C LYS A 55 -22.78 2.59 -6.97
N ILE A 56 -21.83 1.67 -7.16
CA ILE A 56 -20.51 1.74 -6.51
C ILE A 56 -19.71 2.94 -6.98
N LEU A 57 -19.70 3.24 -8.28
CA LEU A 57 -19.02 4.42 -8.82
C LEU A 57 -19.59 5.71 -8.21
N THR A 58 -20.91 5.78 -8.03
CA THR A 58 -21.56 6.91 -7.36
C THR A 58 -21.14 7.01 -5.89
N GLN A 59 -21.16 5.91 -5.14
CA GLN A 59 -20.69 5.86 -3.74
C GLN A 59 -19.21 6.27 -3.62
N ALA A 60 -18.41 5.85 -4.57
CA ALA A 60 -17.00 6.17 -4.71
C ALA A 60 -16.74 7.57 -5.29
N GLN A 61 -17.75 8.41 -5.56
CA GLN A 61 -17.57 9.72 -6.20
C GLN A 61 -16.79 9.69 -7.53
N ILE A 62 -16.86 8.58 -8.27
CA ILE A 62 -16.22 8.40 -9.57
C ILE A 62 -17.25 8.71 -10.66
N ARG A 63 -16.89 9.60 -11.58
CA ARG A 63 -17.72 9.96 -12.74
C ARG A 63 -17.30 9.12 -13.96
N PRO A 64 -18.10 8.13 -14.42
CA PRO A 64 -17.73 7.33 -15.57
C PRO A 64 -17.93 8.11 -16.89
N ASN A 65 -16.99 7.96 -17.81
CA ASN A 65 -17.09 8.38 -19.20
C ASN A 65 -16.92 7.15 -20.09
N VAL A 66 -17.99 6.75 -20.79
CA VAL A 66 -17.97 5.53 -21.62
C VAL A 66 -17.11 5.76 -22.85
N PHE A 67 -16.20 4.83 -23.12
CA PHE A 67 -15.30 4.89 -24.26
C PHE A 67 -16.08 5.00 -25.58
N ARG A 68 -15.73 6.03 -26.36
CA ARG A 68 -16.22 6.25 -27.73
C ARG A 68 -15.04 6.42 -28.68
N ALA A 69 -15.03 5.71 -29.81
CA ALA A 69 -13.87 5.63 -30.69
C ALA A 69 -13.45 6.99 -31.29
N ASP A 70 -14.38 7.93 -31.40
CA ASP A 70 -14.20 9.30 -31.90
C ASP A 70 -13.77 10.32 -30.82
N ASP A 71 -13.79 9.94 -29.53
CA ASP A 71 -13.41 10.84 -28.42
C ASP A 71 -11.89 10.90 -28.22
N GLU A 72 -11.26 12.02 -28.55
CA GLU A 72 -9.81 12.22 -28.42
C GLU A 72 -9.36 12.75 -27.05
N SER A 73 -10.27 12.89 -26.09
CA SER A 73 -9.98 13.42 -24.75
C SER A 73 -8.91 12.60 -24.02
N GLN A 74 -8.10 13.27 -23.20
CA GLN A 74 -7.15 12.62 -22.30
C GLN A 74 -7.83 12.35 -20.95
N PHE A 75 -7.51 11.21 -20.35
CA PHE A 75 -8.04 10.76 -19.09
C PHE A 75 -6.93 10.46 -18.09
N ASN A 76 -7.15 10.82 -16.83
CA ASN A 76 -6.25 10.50 -15.72
C ASN A 76 -6.58 9.16 -15.05
N SER A 77 -7.68 8.52 -15.44
CA SER A 77 -8.10 7.23 -14.89
C SER A 77 -8.87 6.40 -15.92
N ALA A 78 -8.74 5.08 -15.83
CA ALA A 78 -9.53 4.14 -16.62
C ALA A 78 -9.94 2.91 -15.81
N LEU A 79 -11.11 2.36 -16.12
CA LEU A 79 -11.68 1.20 -15.47
C LEU A 79 -12.16 0.17 -16.50
N PHE A 80 -11.76 -1.08 -16.32
CA PHE A 80 -12.26 -2.21 -17.09
C PHE A 80 -12.93 -3.22 -16.15
N ASP A 81 -14.23 -3.43 -16.33
CA ASP A 81 -14.97 -4.48 -15.64
C ASP A 81 -14.87 -5.78 -16.44
N ALA A 82 -14.06 -6.73 -15.93
CA ALA A 82 -13.86 -8.04 -16.53
C ALA A 82 -14.74 -9.11 -15.90
N THR A 83 -15.66 -8.79 -14.97
CA THR A 83 -16.44 -9.79 -14.24
C THR A 83 -17.35 -10.64 -15.13
N ALA A 84 -17.69 -10.15 -16.33
CA ALA A 84 -18.50 -10.86 -17.31
C ALA A 84 -17.69 -11.80 -18.24
N LEU A 85 -16.35 -11.79 -18.22
CA LEU A 85 -15.55 -12.67 -19.08
C LEU A 85 -15.64 -14.11 -18.57
N GLN A 86 -16.06 -15.05 -19.41
CA GLN A 86 -16.29 -16.45 -19.00
C GLN A 86 -15.31 -17.42 -19.67
N THR A 87 -14.96 -17.14 -20.91
CA THR A 87 -14.20 -18.06 -21.78
C THR A 87 -12.87 -17.45 -22.21
N THR A 88 -11.95 -18.29 -22.64
CA THR A 88 -10.65 -17.87 -23.18
C THR A 88 -10.77 -16.91 -24.37
N SER A 89 -11.85 -17.01 -25.14
CA SER A 89 -12.13 -16.10 -26.27
C SER A 89 -12.43 -14.66 -25.82
N ASP A 90 -13.00 -14.49 -24.62
CA ASP A 90 -13.36 -13.19 -24.06
C ASP A 90 -12.13 -12.35 -23.69
N LEU A 91 -10.97 -12.97 -23.44
CA LEU A 91 -9.72 -12.25 -23.16
C LEU A 91 -9.29 -11.32 -24.30
N SER A 92 -9.78 -11.53 -25.53
CA SER A 92 -9.56 -10.63 -26.66
C SER A 92 -10.11 -9.21 -26.42
N GLN A 93 -11.09 -9.06 -25.53
CA GLN A 93 -11.68 -7.76 -25.15
C GLN A 93 -10.66 -6.86 -24.42
N LEU A 94 -9.79 -7.43 -23.58
CA LEU A 94 -8.71 -6.70 -22.91
C LEU A 94 -7.80 -6.03 -23.93
N LYS A 95 -7.33 -6.81 -24.92
CA LYS A 95 -6.47 -6.31 -26.00
C LYS A 95 -7.16 -5.17 -26.76
N THR A 96 -8.41 -5.37 -27.17
CA THR A 96 -9.17 -4.37 -27.94
C THR A 96 -9.31 -3.05 -27.18
N PHE A 97 -9.72 -3.11 -25.91
CA PHE A 97 -9.90 -1.91 -25.10
C PHE A 97 -8.57 -1.20 -24.80
N PHE A 98 -7.59 -1.90 -24.23
CA PHE A 98 -6.34 -1.28 -23.79
C PHE A 98 -5.46 -0.77 -24.94
N ALA A 99 -5.49 -1.43 -26.11
CA ALA A 99 -4.84 -0.90 -27.30
C ALA A 99 -5.46 0.44 -27.73
N SER A 100 -6.79 0.56 -27.65
CA SER A 100 -7.55 1.74 -28.08
C SER A 100 -7.37 2.94 -27.16
N ILE A 101 -7.19 2.73 -25.85
CA ILE A 101 -7.06 3.82 -24.87
C ILE A 101 -5.61 4.22 -24.56
N SER A 102 -4.61 3.45 -25.00
CA SER A 102 -3.19 3.66 -24.65
C SER A 102 -2.63 5.06 -24.97
N LYS A 103 -3.22 5.75 -25.95
CA LYS A 103 -2.88 7.13 -26.34
C LYS A 103 -3.77 8.21 -25.69
N ARG A 104 -4.83 7.80 -25.00
CA ARG A 104 -5.81 8.66 -24.31
C ARG A 104 -5.55 8.78 -22.81
N LEU A 105 -4.46 8.17 -22.33
CA LEU A 105 -4.08 8.22 -20.93
C LEU A 105 -2.97 9.22 -20.71
N SER A 106 -3.23 10.17 -19.80
CA SER A 106 -2.26 11.13 -19.32
C SER A 106 -1.09 10.45 -18.59
N ALA A 107 0.03 11.18 -18.46
CA ALA A 107 1.09 10.77 -17.55
C ALA A 107 0.56 10.72 -16.10
N SER A 108 1.00 9.71 -15.34
CA SER A 108 0.48 9.40 -14.00
C SER A 108 -1.00 9.00 -13.95
N ALA A 109 -1.60 8.56 -15.07
CA ALA A 109 -2.94 8.00 -15.02
C ALA A 109 -3.00 6.68 -14.23
N HIS A 110 -4.19 6.32 -13.75
CA HIS A 110 -4.42 5.09 -12.98
C HIS A 110 -5.44 4.20 -13.67
N ILE A 111 -5.09 2.93 -13.86
CA ILE A 111 -5.96 1.92 -14.44
C ILE A 111 -6.32 0.91 -13.36
N VAL A 112 -7.61 0.59 -13.26
CA VAL A 112 -8.10 -0.55 -12.47
C VAL A 112 -8.81 -1.53 -13.38
N ILE A 113 -8.47 -2.81 -13.22
CA ILE A 113 -9.23 -3.93 -13.79
C ILE A 113 -10.00 -4.58 -12.63
N ILE A 114 -11.29 -4.84 -12.79
CA ILE A 114 -12.10 -5.60 -11.82
C ILE A 114 -12.32 -7.00 -12.39
N GLY A 115 -12.02 -8.03 -11.60
CA GLY A 115 -12.30 -9.43 -11.93
C GLY A 115 -13.00 -10.15 -10.78
N LEU A 116 -13.50 -11.35 -11.06
CA LEU A 116 -13.99 -12.25 -10.01
C LEU A 116 -12.83 -13.01 -9.38
N ASP A 117 -12.90 -13.31 -8.08
CA ASP A 117 -11.91 -14.14 -7.40
C ASP A 117 -11.82 -15.52 -8.08
N PRO A 118 -10.67 -15.88 -8.67
CA PRO A 118 -10.50 -17.16 -9.36
C PRO A 118 -10.81 -18.37 -8.47
N ALA A 119 -10.55 -18.26 -7.17
CA ALA A 119 -10.80 -19.34 -6.21
C ALA A 119 -12.30 -19.55 -5.89
N LYS A 120 -13.17 -18.64 -6.36
CA LYS A 120 -14.63 -18.70 -6.17
C LYS A 120 -15.40 -18.97 -7.46
N CYS A 121 -14.71 -19.11 -8.58
CA CYS A 121 -15.33 -19.43 -9.86
C CYS A 121 -15.84 -20.88 -9.89
N GLU A 122 -17.01 -21.12 -10.49
CA GLU A 122 -17.66 -22.44 -10.50
C GLU A 122 -16.98 -23.46 -11.42
N ASN A 123 -16.37 -22.99 -12.51
CA ASN A 123 -15.74 -23.85 -13.52
C ASN A 123 -14.29 -23.45 -13.81
N VAL A 124 -13.53 -24.42 -14.33
CA VAL A 124 -12.08 -24.31 -14.54
C VAL A 124 -11.70 -23.25 -15.57
N GLU A 125 -12.44 -23.12 -16.67
CA GLU A 125 -12.13 -22.14 -17.71
C GLU A 125 -12.32 -20.72 -17.20
N HIS A 126 -13.43 -20.46 -16.53
CA HIS A 126 -13.72 -19.16 -15.93
C HIS A 126 -12.67 -18.77 -14.87
N ALA A 127 -12.27 -19.71 -14.01
CA ALA A 127 -11.18 -19.49 -13.05
C ALA A 127 -9.85 -19.14 -13.76
N ALA A 128 -9.53 -19.82 -14.86
CA ALA A 128 -8.34 -19.55 -15.65
C ALA A 128 -8.39 -18.17 -16.34
N VAL A 129 -9.57 -17.76 -16.85
CA VAL A 129 -9.81 -16.44 -17.42
C VAL A 129 -9.61 -15.35 -16.38
N MET A 130 -10.17 -15.52 -15.17
CA MET A 130 -9.98 -14.56 -14.08
C MET A 130 -8.52 -14.47 -13.65
N GLU A 131 -7.82 -15.60 -13.51
CA GLU A 131 -6.40 -15.55 -13.12
C GLU A 131 -5.50 -14.96 -14.23
N ALA A 132 -5.88 -15.10 -15.51
CA ALA A 132 -5.16 -14.46 -16.62
C ALA A 132 -5.12 -12.94 -16.49
N LEU A 133 -6.10 -12.32 -15.80
CA LEU A 133 -6.11 -10.88 -15.52
C LEU A 133 -4.89 -10.45 -14.71
N ASN A 134 -4.41 -11.27 -13.78
CA ASN A 134 -3.22 -10.98 -12.97
C ASN A 134 -1.96 -10.85 -13.85
N GLY A 135 -1.75 -11.80 -14.75
CA GLY A 135 -0.64 -11.78 -15.71
C GLY A 135 -0.72 -10.60 -16.69
N PHE A 136 -1.92 -10.33 -17.20
CA PHE A 136 -2.18 -9.18 -18.08
C PHE A 136 -1.90 -7.85 -17.38
N THR A 137 -2.49 -7.63 -16.20
CA THR A 137 -2.33 -6.41 -15.38
C THR A 137 -0.86 -6.11 -15.13
N ARG A 138 -0.08 -7.12 -14.70
CA ARG A 138 1.34 -6.96 -14.42
C ARG A 138 2.15 -6.60 -15.67
N SER A 139 1.82 -7.18 -16.81
CA SER A 139 2.50 -6.90 -18.07
C SER A 139 2.18 -5.48 -18.56
N LEU A 140 0.91 -5.09 -18.52
CA LEU A 140 0.46 -3.76 -18.89
C LEU A 140 1.07 -2.67 -18.00
N ALA A 141 1.16 -2.91 -16.69
CA ALA A 141 1.85 -2.03 -15.73
C ALA A 141 3.33 -1.79 -16.11
N LYS A 142 4.04 -2.81 -16.58
CA LYS A 142 5.45 -2.67 -17.03
C LYS A 142 5.55 -1.87 -18.32
N GLU A 143 4.63 -2.10 -19.26
CA GLU A 143 4.59 -1.38 -20.54
C GLU A 143 4.31 0.12 -20.33
N LEU A 144 3.33 0.44 -19.49
CA LEU A 144 2.87 1.80 -19.25
C LEU A 144 3.64 2.55 -18.16
N GLY A 145 4.45 1.85 -17.34
CA GLY A 145 5.19 2.44 -16.23
C GLY A 145 6.16 3.56 -16.63
N ARG A 146 6.70 3.54 -17.87
CA ARG A 146 7.51 4.65 -18.41
C ARG A 146 6.75 5.96 -18.57
N LYS A 147 5.41 5.89 -18.66
CA LYS A 147 4.49 7.05 -18.64
C LYS A 147 4.01 7.39 -17.22
N ALA A 148 4.64 6.79 -16.19
CA ALA A 148 4.21 6.84 -14.80
C ALA A 148 2.78 6.31 -14.54
N ILE A 149 2.21 5.54 -15.47
CA ILE A 149 0.84 5.04 -15.34
C ILE A 149 0.83 3.82 -14.41
N GLY A 150 -0.06 3.85 -13.41
CA GLY A 150 -0.33 2.72 -12.52
C GLY A 150 -1.42 1.82 -13.10
N VAL A 151 -1.25 0.50 -12.97
CA VAL A 151 -2.25 -0.49 -13.40
C VAL A 151 -2.39 -1.53 -12.29
N ASN A 152 -3.58 -1.64 -11.71
CA ASN A 152 -3.86 -2.55 -10.59
C ASN A 152 -5.12 -3.39 -10.84
N LEU A 153 -5.25 -4.47 -10.08
CA LEU A 153 -6.32 -5.45 -10.23
C LEU A 153 -7.11 -5.56 -8.91
N LEU A 154 -8.43 -5.50 -9.00
CA LEU A 154 -9.34 -5.81 -7.90
C LEU A 154 -10.05 -7.12 -8.21
N TYR A 155 -9.83 -8.13 -7.36
CA TYR A 155 -10.65 -9.32 -7.34
C TYR A 155 -11.78 -9.16 -6.33
N CYS A 156 -12.98 -9.56 -6.70
CA CYS A 156 -14.15 -9.57 -5.82
C CYS A 156 -14.96 -10.86 -5.98
N GLN A 157 -15.84 -11.18 -5.03
CA GLN A 157 -16.79 -12.28 -5.20
C GLN A 157 -18.00 -11.90 -6.08
N GLY A 158 -18.18 -10.60 -6.28
CA GLY A 158 -19.26 -9.99 -7.04
C GLY A 158 -19.24 -8.49 -6.81
N ILE A 159 -19.82 -7.74 -7.74
CA ILE A 159 -19.89 -6.28 -7.66
C ILE A 159 -20.76 -5.88 -6.46
N ASN A 160 -20.14 -5.31 -5.43
CA ASN A 160 -20.81 -4.88 -4.20
C ASN A 160 -20.13 -3.65 -3.56
N ASP A 161 -20.80 -3.05 -2.58
CA ASP A 161 -20.41 -1.79 -1.93
C ASP A 161 -18.99 -1.81 -1.31
N ALA A 162 -18.40 -2.99 -1.03
CA ALA A 162 -17.03 -3.10 -0.52
C ALA A 162 -15.95 -2.68 -1.54
N LEU A 163 -16.32 -2.56 -2.82
CA LEU A 163 -15.43 -2.08 -3.88
C LEU A 163 -15.22 -0.57 -3.85
N ALA A 164 -16.11 0.21 -3.24
CA ALA A 164 -16.10 1.68 -3.38
C ALA A 164 -14.77 2.31 -2.94
N THR A 165 -14.29 1.97 -1.74
CA THR A 165 -13.02 2.49 -1.17
C THR A 165 -11.78 2.06 -1.94
N PRO A 166 -11.53 0.75 -2.18
CA PRO A 166 -10.36 0.35 -2.96
C PRO A 166 -10.39 0.87 -4.39
N LEU A 167 -11.56 0.96 -5.04
CA LEU A 167 -11.68 1.50 -6.38
C LEU A 167 -11.34 3.00 -6.44
N ASN A 168 -11.92 3.80 -5.53
CA ASN A 168 -11.59 5.22 -5.42
C ASN A 168 -10.10 5.44 -5.14
N PHE A 169 -9.55 4.70 -4.17
CA PHE A 169 -8.13 4.78 -3.82
C PHE A 169 -7.22 4.47 -5.02
N LEU A 170 -7.44 3.33 -5.69
CA LEU A 170 -6.58 2.87 -6.79
C LEU A 170 -6.67 3.73 -8.05
N LEU A 171 -7.79 4.42 -8.28
CA LEU A 171 -7.97 5.35 -9.40
C LEU A 171 -7.47 6.78 -9.07
N SER A 172 -7.08 7.05 -7.82
CA SER A 172 -6.59 8.35 -7.37
C SER A 172 -5.06 8.41 -7.28
N TYR A 173 -4.52 9.63 -7.10
CA TYR A 173 -3.09 9.83 -6.85
C TYR A 173 -2.60 9.32 -5.48
N ARG A 174 -3.47 8.73 -4.66
CA ARG A 174 -3.06 8.01 -3.44
C ARG A 174 -2.33 6.71 -3.75
N ALA A 175 -2.60 6.11 -4.91
CA ALA A 175 -1.98 4.87 -5.36
C ALA A 175 -0.69 5.09 -6.18
N ALA A 176 -0.08 6.28 -6.14
CA ALA A 176 1.02 6.69 -7.03
C ALA A 176 2.20 5.70 -7.12
N TYR A 177 2.50 4.96 -6.05
CA TYR A 177 3.59 3.98 -6.00
C TYR A 177 3.11 2.53 -5.78
N ILE A 178 1.81 2.28 -5.95
CA ILE A 178 1.18 0.96 -5.94
C ILE A 178 0.89 0.60 -7.40
N ASN A 179 1.61 -0.38 -7.92
CA ASN A 179 1.53 -0.73 -9.34
C ASN A 179 1.69 -2.23 -9.56
N GLY A 180 0.89 -2.78 -10.47
CA GLY A 180 0.85 -4.20 -10.81
C GLY A 180 0.44 -5.10 -9.64
N GLN A 181 -0.37 -4.59 -8.70
CA GLN A 181 -0.80 -5.33 -7.52
C GLN A 181 -2.26 -5.81 -7.64
N PRO A 182 -2.53 -7.08 -7.32
CA PRO A 182 -3.88 -7.54 -7.04
C PRO A 182 -4.27 -7.20 -5.60
N LEU A 183 -5.53 -6.85 -5.40
CA LEU A 183 -6.19 -6.77 -4.09
C LEU A 183 -7.46 -7.61 -4.13
N TYR A 184 -7.73 -8.35 -3.06
CA TYR A 184 -8.93 -9.17 -2.93
C TYR A 184 -9.91 -8.50 -1.98
N VAL A 185 -11.09 -8.18 -2.49
CA VAL A 185 -12.19 -7.59 -1.75
C VAL A 185 -13.14 -8.70 -1.32
N ASN A 186 -12.94 -9.16 -0.09
CA ASN A 186 -13.64 -10.26 0.55
C ASN A 186 -14.54 -9.73 1.67
N GLY A 187 -15.86 -9.74 1.45
CA GLY A 187 -16.84 -9.37 2.46
C GLY A 187 -17.74 -8.21 2.05
N GLN A 188 -18.59 -7.79 2.98
CA GLN A 188 -19.53 -6.68 2.78
C GLN A 188 -18.94 -5.36 3.32
N SER A 189 -19.30 -4.24 2.69
CA SER A 189 -19.04 -2.92 3.24
C SER A 189 -20.01 -2.61 4.37
N GLY A 190 -19.50 -2.19 5.52
CA GLY A 190 -20.32 -1.85 6.68
C GLY A 190 -20.63 -0.36 6.86
N ALA A 191 -20.01 0.57 6.11
CA ALA A 191 -20.09 1.99 6.43
C ALA A 191 -20.12 2.92 5.22
N ILE A 192 -20.94 3.97 5.31
CA ILE A 192 -20.89 5.14 4.43
C ILE A 192 -19.60 5.91 4.75
N GLN A 193 -18.80 6.19 3.73
CA GLN A 193 -17.49 6.80 3.85
C GLN A 193 -17.59 8.34 3.79
N ASP A 194 -17.06 9.03 4.80
CA ASP A 194 -16.68 10.44 4.66
C ASP A 194 -15.32 10.46 3.94
N TRP A 195 -15.28 11.01 2.72
CA TRP A 195 -14.07 11.05 1.91
C TRP A 195 -13.09 12.16 2.31
N GLN A 196 -13.58 13.17 3.05
CA GLN A 196 -12.74 14.30 3.48
C GLN A 196 -12.01 13.98 4.78
N GLN A 197 -12.70 13.38 5.75
CA GLN A 197 -12.08 12.90 7.00
C GLN A 197 -12.47 11.44 7.30
N PRO A 198 -11.91 10.47 6.53
CA PRO A 198 -12.23 9.06 6.64
C PRO A 198 -12.09 8.43 8.02
N LEU A 199 -11.19 8.98 8.84
CA LEU A 199 -10.80 8.44 10.13
C LEU A 199 -11.27 9.33 11.29
N LYS A 200 -12.21 10.25 11.04
CA LYS A 200 -12.75 11.12 12.07
C LYS A 200 -13.30 10.29 13.24
N GLY A 201 -12.81 10.63 14.44
CA GLY A 201 -13.21 9.96 15.68
C GLY A 201 -12.53 8.62 15.93
N LYS A 202 -11.55 8.21 15.09
CA LYS A 202 -10.75 7.01 15.29
C LYS A 202 -9.52 7.28 16.15
N LEU A 203 -9.16 6.32 17.00
CA LEU A 203 -7.90 6.33 17.76
C LEU A 203 -6.90 5.37 17.10
N ALA A 204 -5.71 5.89 16.78
CA ALA A 204 -4.67 5.13 16.09
C ALA A 204 -3.36 5.09 16.89
N LEU A 205 -2.79 3.89 17.05
CA LEU A 205 -1.43 3.67 17.55
C LEU A 205 -0.48 3.46 16.37
N VAL A 206 0.61 4.21 16.30
CA VAL A 206 1.68 4.04 15.31
C VAL A 206 3.00 3.77 16.02
N THR A 207 3.61 2.60 15.81
CA THR A 207 4.93 2.27 16.40
C THR A 207 6.07 2.73 15.49
N GLY A 208 7.22 3.11 16.08
CA GLY A 208 8.34 3.71 15.35
C GLY A 208 7.97 5.06 14.73
N ALA A 209 7.16 5.86 15.44
CA ALA A 209 6.54 7.07 14.91
C ALA A 209 7.43 8.32 14.96
N ALA A 210 8.63 8.26 15.54
CA ALA A 210 9.46 9.45 15.72
C ALA A 210 10.05 10.02 14.41
N GLN A 211 10.10 9.24 13.34
CA GLN A 211 10.71 9.65 12.07
C GLN A 211 10.30 8.76 10.88
N GLY A 212 10.75 9.15 9.68
CA GLY A 212 10.67 8.33 8.47
C GLY A 212 9.24 7.92 8.11
N ILE A 213 9.06 6.62 7.79
CA ILE A 213 7.77 6.06 7.39
C ILE A 213 6.73 6.16 8.52
N GLY A 214 7.13 5.92 9.78
CA GLY A 214 6.21 6.01 10.92
C GLY A 214 5.66 7.42 11.12
N ALA A 215 6.51 8.44 11.00
CA ALA A 215 6.08 9.84 11.04
C ALA A 215 5.13 10.19 9.88
N ALA A 216 5.41 9.69 8.66
CA ALA A 216 4.55 9.91 7.50
C ALA A 216 3.17 9.22 7.66
N ILE A 217 3.14 8.03 8.26
CA ILE A 217 1.90 7.32 8.62
C ILE A 217 1.12 8.13 9.64
N ALA A 218 1.73 8.53 10.76
CA ALA A 218 1.08 9.33 11.79
C ALA A 218 0.46 10.61 11.23
N LYS A 219 1.21 11.35 10.40
CA LYS A 219 0.73 12.56 9.73
C LYS A 219 -0.44 12.29 8.78
N THR A 220 -0.37 11.22 7.99
CA THR A 220 -1.43 10.86 7.03
C THR A 220 -2.73 10.48 7.75
N LEU A 221 -2.65 9.63 8.78
CA LEU A 221 -3.82 9.22 9.55
C LEU A 221 -4.45 10.41 10.31
N ALA A 222 -3.62 11.30 10.87
CA ALA A 222 -4.08 12.53 11.51
C ALA A 222 -4.79 13.48 10.53
N ALA A 223 -4.25 13.63 9.32
CA ALA A 223 -4.86 14.45 8.26
C ALA A 223 -6.25 13.93 7.85
N GLU A 224 -6.49 12.62 8.00
CA GLU A 224 -7.79 11.98 7.77
C GLU A 224 -8.72 12.01 8.99
N GLY A 225 -8.30 12.63 10.10
CA GLY A 225 -9.13 12.87 11.28
C GLY A 225 -8.92 11.92 12.46
N ALA A 226 -7.92 11.02 12.40
CA ALA A 226 -7.60 10.13 13.52
C ALA A 226 -6.86 10.89 14.64
N LYS A 227 -7.12 10.52 15.89
CA LYS A 227 -6.26 10.85 17.03
C LYS A 227 -5.07 9.90 17.06
N ILE A 228 -3.86 10.42 17.24
CA ILE A 228 -2.64 9.64 17.15
C ILE A 228 -2.03 9.42 18.53
N ILE A 229 -1.75 8.16 18.85
CA ILE A 229 -0.76 7.74 19.83
C ILE A 229 0.47 7.29 19.03
N GLY A 230 1.59 7.97 19.18
CA GLY A 230 2.86 7.52 18.61
C GLY A 230 3.71 6.85 19.68
N LEU A 231 4.31 5.73 19.33
CA LEU A 231 5.21 4.99 20.20
C LEU A 231 6.58 4.88 19.54
N ASP A 232 7.63 5.20 20.30
CA ASP A 232 9.01 4.97 19.88
C ASP A 232 9.89 4.71 21.12
N ILE A 233 11.12 4.25 20.90
CA ILE A 233 12.05 3.92 22.00
C ILE A 233 12.37 5.16 22.85
N PRO A 234 12.69 5.02 24.15
CA PRO A 234 12.99 6.15 25.03
C PRO A 234 14.03 7.15 24.50
N PRO A 235 15.14 6.71 23.84
CA PRO A 235 16.10 7.64 23.24
C PRO A 235 15.54 8.51 22.11
N ALA A 236 14.41 8.14 21.49
CA ALA A 236 13.76 8.89 20.43
C ALA A 236 12.65 9.81 20.93
N LYS A 237 12.46 9.94 22.25
CA LYS A 237 11.37 10.70 22.89
C LYS A 237 11.22 12.12 22.32
N ASP A 238 12.31 12.89 22.28
CA ASP A 238 12.24 14.29 21.82
C ASP A 238 11.80 14.40 20.35
N ALA A 239 12.29 13.49 19.50
CA ALA A 239 11.90 13.42 18.09
C ALA A 239 10.43 12.97 17.92
N LEU A 240 9.98 12.06 18.78
CA LEU A 240 8.60 11.60 18.83
C LEU A 240 7.65 12.74 19.22
N GLU A 241 7.96 13.46 20.30
CA GLU A 241 7.19 14.62 20.75
C GLU A 241 7.15 15.70 19.67
N ALA A 242 8.28 16.01 19.03
CA ALA A 242 8.34 16.96 17.93
C ALA A 242 7.48 16.54 16.72
N THR A 243 7.43 15.24 16.41
CA THR A 243 6.62 14.69 15.32
C THR A 243 5.12 14.78 15.63
N LEU A 244 4.72 14.50 16.88
CA LEU A 244 3.31 14.42 17.28
C LEU A 244 2.71 15.76 17.71
N ALA A 245 3.52 16.72 18.18
CA ALA A 245 3.06 18.05 18.59
C ALA A 245 2.15 18.75 17.56
N PRO A 246 2.52 18.85 16.26
CA PRO A 246 1.64 19.47 15.26
C PRO A 246 0.36 18.66 14.97
N LEU A 247 0.30 17.40 15.39
CA LEU A 247 -0.85 16.52 15.21
C LEU A 247 -1.76 16.50 16.45
N GLY A 248 -1.35 17.11 17.57
CA GLY A 248 -2.01 16.96 18.86
C GLY A 248 -1.99 15.51 19.39
N GLY A 249 -0.96 14.74 19.02
CA GLY A 249 -0.84 13.33 19.38
C GLY A 249 -0.22 13.08 20.75
N ILE A 250 -0.39 11.86 21.26
CA ILE A 250 0.17 11.39 22.54
C ILE A 250 1.47 10.62 22.26
N ALA A 251 2.58 11.04 22.87
CA ALA A 251 3.87 10.36 22.76
C ALA A 251 4.06 9.31 23.87
N VAL A 252 4.37 8.08 23.48
CA VAL A 252 4.72 6.98 24.38
C VAL A 252 6.16 6.56 24.11
N ALA A 253 7.03 6.85 25.07
CA ALA A 253 8.46 6.58 24.98
C ALA A 253 8.80 5.21 25.61
N THR A 254 8.63 4.13 24.84
CA THR A 254 8.72 2.75 25.31
C THR A 254 9.35 1.84 24.25
N ASP A 255 10.18 0.88 24.69
CA ASP A 255 10.66 -0.21 23.81
C ASP A 255 9.53 -1.22 23.59
N ILE A 256 9.18 -1.47 22.33
CA ILE A 256 8.06 -2.35 21.96
C ILE A 256 8.27 -3.82 22.38
N THR A 257 9.50 -4.21 22.72
CA THR A 257 9.86 -5.54 23.22
C THR A 257 9.94 -5.62 24.74
N SER A 258 9.74 -4.50 25.46
CA SER A 258 9.77 -4.50 26.92
C SER A 258 8.55 -5.20 27.52
N GLU A 259 8.71 -5.70 28.75
CA GLU A 259 7.59 -6.27 29.52
C GLU A 259 6.51 -5.23 29.85
N THR A 260 6.84 -3.94 29.82
CA THR A 260 5.90 -2.84 30.11
C THR A 260 5.13 -2.36 28.87
N ALA A 261 5.56 -2.73 27.66
CA ALA A 261 5.06 -2.17 26.40
C ALA A 261 3.53 -2.20 26.30
N ILE A 262 2.92 -3.33 26.65
CA ILE A 262 1.46 -3.50 26.59
C ILE A 262 0.76 -2.61 27.63
N ASN A 263 1.30 -2.52 28.85
CA ASN A 263 0.74 -1.68 29.90
C ASN A 263 0.84 -0.19 29.55
N ASP A 264 1.97 0.23 28.99
CA ASP A 264 2.20 1.61 28.54
C ASP A 264 1.23 1.99 27.41
N ILE A 265 1.02 1.08 26.44
CA ILE A 265 0.01 1.24 25.40
C ILE A 265 -1.38 1.37 26.02
N ILE A 266 -1.78 0.44 26.89
CA ILE A 266 -3.12 0.45 27.53
C ILE A 266 -3.35 1.73 28.33
N HIS A 267 -2.32 2.22 29.04
CA HIS A 267 -2.40 3.47 29.77
C HIS A 267 -2.66 4.66 28.81
N ALA A 268 -1.95 4.71 27.69
CA ALA A 268 -2.13 5.76 26.68
C ALA A 268 -3.50 5.73 25.98
N LEU A 269 -4.21 4.59 25.99
CA LEU A 269 -5.58 4.50 25.49
C LEU A 269 -6.59 5.26 26.35
N ASP A 270 -6.29 5.49 27.63
CA ASP A 270 -7.19 6.18 28.58
C ASP A 270 -8.62 5.61 28.58
N GLY A 271 -8.72 4.27 28.62
CA GLY A 271 -9.99 3.54 28.63
C GLY A 271 -10.76 3.51 27.29
N GLN A 272 -10.27 4.19 26.24
CA GLN A 272 -10.88 4.13 24.92
C GLN A 272 -10.48 2.83 24.19
N PRO A 273 -11.39 2.24 23.39
CA PRO A 273 -11.01 1.15 22.51
C PRO A 273 -10.09 1.66 21.39
N LEU A 274 -9.12 0.85 21.00
CA LEU A 274 -8.19 1.16 19.93
C LEU A 274 -8.80 0.76 18.57
N ASP A 275 -8.92 1.73 17.66
CA ASP A 275 -9.46 1.48 16.32
C ASP A 275 -8.38 1.01 15.35
N ILE A 276 -7.19 1.59 15.40
CA ILE A 276 -6.13 1.35 14.41
C ILE A 276 -4.81 1.05 15.12
N ILE A 277 -4.13 -0.02 14.71
CA ILE A 277 -2.76 -0.31 15.11
C ILE A 277 -1.90 -0.40 13.86
N VAL A 278 -0.81 0.37 13.82
CA VAL A 278 0.21 0.26 12.79
C VAL A 278 1.52 -0.22 13.38
N HIS A 279 1.84 -1.49 13.13
CA HIS A 279 3.13 -2.10 13.47
C HIS A 279 4.19 -1.71 12.44
N ASN A 280 4.70 -0.49 12.57
CA ASN A 280 5.74 0.08 11.70
C ASN A 280 7.15 -0.05 12.29
N ALA A 281 7.31 -0.09 13.62
CA ALA A 281 8.60 -0.29 14.25
C ALA A 281 9.29 -1.53 13.67
N GLY A 282 10.56 -1.36 13.31
CA GLY A 282 11.35 -2.44 12.74
C GLY A 282 12.80 -2.07 12.53
N VAL A 283 13.65 -3.09 12.48
CA VAL A 283 15.10 -2.95 12.36
C VAL A 283 15.69 -3.91 11.34
N THR A 284 16.78 -3.49 10.73
CA THR A 284 17.66 -4.32 9.90
C THR A 284 19.02 -4.47 10.57
N ARG A 285 19.58 -5.68 10.51
CA ARG A 285 20.93 -6.02 11.03
C ARG A 285 21.56 -6.99 10.05
N ASP A 286 22.02 -6.43 8.94
CA ASP A 286 22.40 -7.19 7.77
C ASP A 286 23.78 -7.85 7.95
N LYS A 287 23.80 -9.17 7.80
CA LYS A 287 25.02 -9.99 7.86
C LYS A 287 24.77 -11.30 7.14
N THR A 288 25.80 -11.86 6.50
CA THR A 288 25.69 -13.24 5.99
C THR A 288 25.43 -14.18 7.17
N LEU A 289 24.57 -15.19 6.98
CA LEU A 289 24.15 -16.09 8.06
C LEU A 289 25.33 -16.69 8.82
N ALA A 290 26.36 -17.17 8.10
CA ALA A 290 27.57 -17.74 8.69
C ALA A 290 28.40 -16.78 9.56
N ARG A 291 28.17 -15.46 9.45
CA ARG A 291 28.88 -14.42 10.21
C ARG A 291 27.94 -13.60 11.09
N MET A 292 26.68 -13.99 11.20
CA MET A 292 25.66 -13.27 11.94
C MET A 292 25.81 -13.53 13.44
N PRO A 293 26.04 -12.49 14.26
CA PRO A 293 25.94 -12.64 15.70
C PRO A 293 24.52 -13.00 16.13
N GLU A 294 24.37 -13.83 17.16
CA GLU A 294 23.07 -14.28 17.68
C GLU A 294 22.15 -13.10 18.04
N HIS A 295 22.67 -12.09 18.75
CA HIS A 295 21.89 -10.91 19.10
C HIS A 295 21.35 -10.11 17.90
N PHE A 296 21.95 -10.21 16.69
CA PHE A 296 21.39 -9.61 15.47
C PHE A 296 20.22 -10.41 14.92
N TRP A 297 20.24 -11.73 15.10
CA TRP A 297 19.11 -12.59 14.78
C TRP A 297 17.94 -12.29 15.72
N ASP A 298 18.18 -12.38 17.02
CA ASP A 298 17.15 -12.20 18.05
C ASP A 298 16.50 -10.82 17.97
N MET A 299 17.29 -9.76 17.80
CA MET A 299 16.77 -8.40 17.68
C MET A 299 15.79 -8.26 16.50
N ALA A 300 16.12 -8.84 15.33
CA ALA A 300 15.26 -8.76 14.16
C ALA A 300 13.96 -9.56 14.38
N ILE A 301 14.03 -10.75 14.99
CA ILE A 301 12.84 -11.57 15.27
C ILE A 301 11.96 -10.90 16.34
N ASN A 302 12.55 -10.44 17.43
CA ASN A 302 11.82 -9.88 18.57
C ASN A 302 11.08 -8.60 18.19
N ILE A 303 11.78 -7.65 17.55
CA ILE A 303 11.19 -6.35 17.20
C ILE A 303 10.22 -6.49 16.02
N ASN A 304 10.61 -7.16 14.93
CA ASN A 304 9.83 -7.13 13.69
C ASN A 304 8.66 -8.12 13.67
N LEU A 305 8.65 -9.13 14.53
CA LEU A 305 7.67 -10.22 14.49
C LEU A 305 7.06 -10.54 15.86
N ALA A 306 7.88 -10.84 16.88
CA ALA A 306 7.36 -11.30 18.18
C ALA A 306 6.53 -10.21 18.88
N ALA A 307 7.01 -8.96 18.87
CA ALA A 307 6.29 -7.83 19.46
C ALA A 307 4.94 -7.55 18.75
N PRO A 308 4.85 -7.42 17.41
CA PRO A 308 3.57 -7.30 16.72
C PRO A 308 2.57 -8.42 17.03
N LEU A 309 3.05 -9.68 17.09
CA LEU A 309 2.25 -10.84 17.47
C LEU A 309 1.67 -10.70 18.88
N SER A 310 2.55 -10.49 19.87
CA SER A 310 2.17 -10.40 21.28
C SER A 310 1.21 -9.24 21.54
N ILE A 311 1.53 -8.05 21.04
CA ILE A 311 0.71 -6.85 21.26
C ILE A 311 -0.68 -7.02 20.66
N THR A 312 -0.77 -7.49 19.41
CA THR A 312 -2.06 -7.67 18.74
C THR A 312 -2.93 -8.69 19.47
N GLN A 313 -2.36 -9.84 19.84
CA GLN A 313 -3.10 -10.90 20.53
C GLN A 313 -3.54 -10.46 21.92
N THR A 314 -2.66 -9.83 22.70
CA THR A 314 -3.00 -9.41 24.06
C THR A 314 -4.03 -8.29 24.08
N LEU A 315 -3.94 -7.29 23.19
CA LEU A 315 -4.95 -6.23 23.11
C LEU A 315 -6.32 -6.77 22.67
N ASP A 316 -6.38 -7.74 21.75
CA ASP A 316 -7.63 -8.38 21.35
C ASP A 316 -8.23 -9.21 22.49
N GLN A 317 -7.42 -10.06 23.15
CA GLN A 317 -7.84 -10.88 24.29
C GLN A 317 -8.35 -10.08 25.48
N GLN A 318 -7.75 -8.91 25.74
CA GLN A 318 -8.16 -8.01 26.81
C GLN A 318 -9.31 -7.07 26.42
N GLY A 319 -9.90 -7.22 25.22
CA GLY A 319 -11.01 -6.40 24.76
C GLY A 319 -10.64 -4.92 24.59
N LYS A 320 -9.37 -4.62 24.26
CA LYS A 320 -8.87 -3.25 24.06
C LYS A 320 -9.01 -2.79 22.61
N LEU A 321 -9.25 -3.71 21.69
CA LEU A 321 -9.55 -3.38 20.29
C LEU A 321 -11.04 -3.08 20.10
N SER A 322 -11.35 -2.09 19.27
CA SER A 322 -12.74 -1.86 18.83
C SER A 322 -13.27 -3.04 17.99
N ASP A 323 -14.60 -3.16 17.87
CA ASP A 323 -15.24 -4.20 17.05
C ASP A 323 -14.88 -4.10 15.56
N GLN A 324 -14.49 -2.91 15.10
CA GLN A 324 -14.04 -2.66 13.73
C GLN A 324 -12.55 -2.31 13.69
N ALA A 325 -11.74 -2.92 14.55
CA ALA A 325 -10.31 -2.63 14.59
C ALA A 325 -9.61 -2.94 13.26
N ARG A 326 -8.58 -2.15 12.95
CA ARG A 326 -7.72 -2.26 11.78
C ARG A 326 -6.28 -2.44 12.23
N VAL A 327 -5.70 -3.61 11.95
CA VAL A 327 -4.28 -3.86 12.21
C VAL A 327 -3.53 -3.85 10.89
N ILE A 328 -2.51 -3.00 10.81
CA ILE A 328 -1.66 -2.86 9.62
C ILE A 328 -0.21 -3.11 10.03
N CYS A 329 0.42 -4.13 9.46
CA CYS A 329 1.84 -4.40 9.69
C CYS A 329 2.70 -3.94 8.51
N ILE A 330 3.92 -3.50 8.79
CA ILE A 330 4.90 -3.21 7.74
C ILE A 330 5.79 -4.45 7.51
N SER A 331 5.55 -5.15 6.41
CA SER A 331 6.39 -6.22 5.87
C SER A 331 7.54 -5.63 5.02
N SER A 332 7.99 -6.33 3.97
CA SER A 332 9.02 -5.86 3.02
C SER A 332 9.04 -6.74 1.76
N ILE A 333 9.48 -6.18 0.64
CA ILE A 333 9.88 -6.98 -0.54
C ILE A 333 10.92 -8.06 -0.19
N SER A 334 11.86 -7.81 0.74
CA SER A 334 12.80 -8.83 1.19
C SER A 334 12.11 -10.01 1.88
N GLY A 335 10.98 -9.79 2.56
CA GLY A 335 10.18 -10.87 3.15
C GLY A 335 9.49 -11.75 2.10
N ILE A 336 9.32 -11.25 0.87
CA ILE A 336 8.69 -11.95 -0.25
C ILE A 336 9.75 -12.65 -1.12
N ALA A 337 10.79 -11.91 -1.53
CA ALA A 337 11.78 -12.37 -2.50
C ALA A 337 13.08 -12.89 -1.87
N GLY A 338 13.29 -12.66 -0.57
CA GLY A 338 14.59 -12.81 0.08
C GLY A 338 15.57 -11.69 -0.30
N ASN A 339 16.66 -11.58 0.46
CA ASN A 339 17.77 -10.69 0.12
C ASN A 339 19.09 -11.17 0.78
N VAL A 340 20.21 -10.95 0.09
CA VAL A 340 21.53 -11.37 0.59
C VAL A 340 21.85 -10.62 1.88
N GLY A 341 22.28 -11.36 2.91
CA GLY A 341 22.61 -10.80 4.22
C GLY A 341 21.40 -10.48 5.11
N GLN A 342 20.19 -10.78 4.65
CA GLN A 342 18.94 -10.48 5.37
C GLN A 342 18.18 -11.75 5.75
N THR A 343 18.85 -12.84 6.12
CA THR A 343 18.16 -14.08 6.53
C THR A 343 17.29 -13.87 7.76
N ASN A 344 17.76 -13.13 8.76
CA ASN A 344 16.99 -12.71 9.94
C ASN A 344 15.81 -11.79 9.56
N TYR A 345 16.08 -10.73 8.80
CA TYR A 345 15.09 -9.73 8.43
C TYR A 345 14.00 -10.32 7.52
N SER A 346 14.39 -11.05 6.47
CA SER A 346 13.46 -11.70 5.54
C SER A 346 12.61 -12.75 6.26
N ALA A 347 13.19 -13.54 7.17
CA ALA A 347 12.43 -14.46 8.02
C ALA A 347 11.39 -13.71 8.85
N SER A 348 11.77 -12.62 9.52
CA SER A 348 10.84 -11.82 10.33
C SER A 348 9.70 -11.23 9.51
N LYS A 349 9.99 -10.63 8.33
CA LYS A 349 8.99 -9.97 7.48
C LYS A 349 8.11 -10.96 6.72
N SER A 350 8.60 -12.15 6.42
CA SER A 350 7.78 -13.28 5.93
C SER A 350 6.89 -13.84 7.05
N GLY A 351 7.41 -13.94 8.28
CA GLY A 351 6.62 -14.31 9.45
C GLY A 351 5.44 -13.37 9.70
N VAL A 352 5.63 -12.06 9.47
CA VAL A 352 4.52 -11.08 9.49
C VAL A 352 3.45 -11.46 8.47
N VAL A 353 3.81 -11.82 7.23
CA VAL A 353 2.83 -12.26 6.22
C VAL A 353 2.04 -13.49 6.69
N GLY A 354 2.71 -14.43 7.36
CA GLY A 354 2.04 -15.58 7.99
C GLY A 354 1.04 -15.17 9.08
N MET A 355 1.42 -14.24 9.96
CA MET A 355 0.54 -13.65 10.97
C MET A 355 -0.69 -13.02 10.34
N ILE A 356 -0.53 -12.19 9.30
CA ILE A 356 -1.64 -11.52 8.60
C ILE A 356 -2.65 -12.56 8.09
N ARG A 357 -2.18 -13.56 7.35
CA ARG A 357 -3.05 -14.58 6.75
C ARG A 357 -3.82 -15.34 7.83
N LYS A 358 -3.13 -15.81 8.88
CA LYS A 358 -3.78 -16.62 9.91
C LYS A 358 -4.76 -15.82 10.77
N GLN A 359 -4.39 -14.61 11.16
CA GLN A 359 -5.25 -13.76 11.99
C GLN A 359 -6.47 -13.26 11.19
N ALA A 360 -6.33 -13.03 9.88
CA ALA A 360 -7.46 -12.68 9.02
C ALA A 360 -8.54 -13.77 8.96
N GLU A 361 -8.14 -15.05 8.94
CA GLU A 361 -9.08 -16.18 9.05
C GLU A 361 -9.83 -16.16 10.39
N ILE A 362 -9.12 -15.92 11.49
CA ILE A 362 -9.70 -15.87 12.85
C ILE A 362 -10.70 -14.71 12.98
N TRP A 363 -10.39 -13.56 12.36
CA TRP A 363 -11.24 -12.37 12.39
C TRP A 363 -12.30 -12.34 11.29
N ALA A 364 -12.38 -13.36 10.42
CA ALA A 364 -13.39 -13.42 9.38
C ALA A 364 -14.80 -13.32 9.98
N GLY A 365 -15.59 -12.37 9.49
CA GLY A 365 -16.96 -12.11 9.97
C GLY A 365 -17.07 -11.28 11.26
N THR A 366 -15.96 -10.92 11.93
CA THR A 366 -16.00 -10.14 13.18
C THR A 366 -16.06 -8.62 13.00
N GLY A 367 -15.74 -8.14 11.79
CA GLY A 367 -15.61 -6.70 11.49
C GLY A 367 -14.20 -6.14 11.67
N LYS A 368 -13.32 -6.84 12.41
CA LYS A 368 -11.89 -6.54 12.49
C LYS A 368 -11.17 -6.98 11.20
N THR A 369 -10.12 -6.26 10.82
CA THR A 369 -9.28 -6.64 9.68
C THR A 369 -7.81 -6.53 10.03
N ILE A 370 -7.00 -7.39 9.42
CA ILE A 370 -5.55 -7.35 9.53
C ILE A 370 -4.91 -7.46 8.15
N ASN A 371 -4.00 -6.56 7.83
CA ASN A 371 -3.35 -6.45 6.53
C ASN A 371 -1.88 -6.05 6.69
N ALA A 372 -1.08 -6.19 5.62
CA ALA A 372 0.28 -5.69 5.59
C ALA A 372 0.58 -4.85 4.36
N ILE A 373 1.45 -3.86 4.55
CA ILE A 373 2.15 -3.17 3.48
C ILE A 373 3.54 -3.78 3.34
N ALA A 374 3.96 -4.09 2.13
CA ALA A 374 5.30 -4.58 1.82
C ALA A 374 6.05 -3.53 0.98
N PRO A 375 6.75 -2.56 1.61
CA PRO A 375 7.48 -1.54 0.87
C PRO A 375 8.60 -2.14 0.01
N GLY A 376 8.80 -1.53 -1.16
CA GLY A 376 10.00 -1.71 -1.97
C GLY A 376 11.08 -0.70 -1.58
N PHE A 377 11.76 -0.15 -2.59
CA PHE A 377 12.72 0.93 -2.37
C PHE A 377 11.96 2.25 -2.11
N ILE A 378 12.10 2.78 -0.88
CA ILE A 378 11.50 4.04 -0.42
C ILE A 378 12.63 4.97 0.03
N GLU A 379 12.63 6.21 -0.46
CA GLU A 379 13.60 7.23 -0.10
C GLU A 379 13.42 7.64 1.37
N THR A 380 14.42 7.34 2.20
CA THR A 380 14.46 7.65 3.62
C THR A 380 15.89 7.99 4.06
N GLN A 381 16.06 8.54 5.26
CA GLN A 381 17.39 8.72 5.85
C GLN A 381 18.18 7.40 5.98
N MET A 382 17.49 6.25 6.07
CA MET A 382 18.13 4.93 6.13
C MET A 382 18.68 4.51 4.76
N THR A 383 17.92 4.71 3.69
CA THR A 383 18.41 4.37 2.33
C THR A 383 19.55 5.29 1.89
N ASP A 384 19.67 6.48 2.48
CA ASP A 384 20.78 7.40 2.23
C ASP A 384 22.16 6.89 2.67
N GLN A 385 22.19 5.86 3.52
CA GLN A 385 23.43 5.21 3.95
C GLN A 385 23.92 4.14 2.95
N ILE A 386 23.08 3.75 1.98
CA ILE A 386 23.43 2.76 0.96
C ILE A 386 24.43 3.38 -0.05
N PRO A 387 25.49 2.67 -0.46
CA PRO A 387 26.40 3.15 -1.50
C PRO A 387 25.67 3.60 -2.77
N PHE A 388 26.06 4.76 -3.32
CA PHE A 388 25.33 5.45 -4.39
C PHE A 388 24.93 4.55 -5.57
N MET A 389 25.86 3.75 -6.12
CA MET A 389 25.57 2.90 -7.27
C MET A 389 24.54 1.81 -6.95
N THR A 390 24.65 1.15 -5.79
CA THR A 390 23.68 0.14 -5.34
C THR A 390 22.32 0.79 -5.08
N ARG A 391 22.32 1.98 -4.47
CA ARG A 391 21.11 2.77 -4.20
C ARG A 391 20.41 3.13 -5.51
N GLU A 392 21.14 3.63 -6.50
CA GLU A 392 20.58 4.06 -7.78
C GLU A 392 20.04 2.89 -8.61
N LEU A 393 20.70 1.73 -8.57
CA LEU A 393 20.18 0.52 -9.19
C LEU A 393 18.86 0.08 -8.53
N GLY A 394 18.82 -0.03 -7.20
CA GLY A 394 17.60 -0.36 -6.48
C GLY A 394 16.46 0.63 -6.74
N ARG A 395 16.77 1.92 -6.78
CA ARG A 395 15.84 3.00 -7.10
C ARG A 395 15.20 2.88 -8.48
N ARG A 396 15.93 2.36 -9.47
CA ARG A 396 15.43 2.21 -10.86
C ARG A 396 14.86 0.84 -11.19
N MET A 397 15.05 -0.17 -10.33
CA MET A 397 14.58 -1.56 -10.56
C MET A 397 13.07 -1.75 -10.29
N ASN A 398 12.26 -0.90 -10.90
CA ASN A 398 10.80 -0.96 -10.88
C ASN A 398 10.21 -0.27 -12.14
N SER A 399 8.95 -0.52 -12.45
CA SER A 399 8.30 -0.01 -13.66
C SER A 399 8.19 1.52 -13.71
N LEU A 400 8.19 2.20 -12.55
CA LEU A 400 8.13 3.66 -12.45
C LEU A 400 9.52 4.32 -12.46
N SER A 401 10.60 3.52 -12.49
CA SER A 401 12.00 3.93 -12.65
C SER A 401 12.49 4.97 -11.63
N GLN A 402 11.89 5.03 -10.44
CA GLN A 402 12.26 5.93 -9.35
C GLN A 402 11.93 5.30 -7.99
N GLY A 403 12.47 5.86 -6.90
CA GLY A 403 12.15 5.44 -5.53
C GLY A 403 10.81 6.01 -5.06
N GLY A 404 10.15 5.28 -4.16
CA GLY A 404 8.93 5.76 -3.52
C GLY A 404 9.25 6.75 -2.41
N GLN A 405 8.22 7.40 -1.88
CA GLN A 405 8.30 8.30 -0.74
C GLN A 405 7.62 7.67 0.49
N PRO A 406 7.97 8.08 1.71
CA PRO A 406 7.28 7.65 2.93
C PRO A 406 5.76 7.83 2.86
N GLU A 407 5.29 8.91 2.23
CA GLU A 407 3.89 9.20 1.99
C GLU A 407 3.21 8.12 1.14
N ASP A 408 3.92 7.54 0.16
CA ASP A 408 3.34 6.48 -0.68
C ASP A 408 3.02 5.23 0.17
N VAL A 409 3.84 4.91 1.18
CA VAL A 409 3.59 3.84 2.15
C VAL A 409 2.43 4.22 3.08
N ALA A 410 2.43 5.46 3.57
CA ALA A 410 1.39 5.96 4.45
C ALA A 410 0.00 5.94 3.80
N GLN A 411 -0.10 6.24 2.49
CA GLN A 411 -1.35 6.11 1.74
C GLN A 411 -1.85 4.67 1.67
N GLY A 412 -0.96 3.69 1.48
CA GLY A 412 -1.32 2.28 1.55
C GLY A 412 -1.81 1.86 2.94
N VAL A 413 -1.20 2.38 4.01
CA VAL A 413 -1.69 2.17 5.39
C VAL A 413 -3.07 2.79 5.59
N ALA A 414 -3.27 4.02 5.10
CA ALA A 414 -4.55 4.72 5.19
C ALA A 414 -5.67 3.95 4.49
N LEU A 415 -5.43 3.37 3.30
CA LEU A 415 -6.39 2.48 2.64
C LEU A 415 -6.90 1.41 3.60
N PHE A 416 -6.02 0.68 4.28
CA PHE A 416 -6.42 -0.40 5.19
C PHE A 416 -6.99 0.08 6.53
N ALA A 417 -6.73 1.33 6.92
CA ALA A 417 -7.22 1.89 8.19
C ALA A 417 -8.67 2.41 8.10
N GLN A 418 -9.21 2.62 6.90
CA GLN A 418 -10.51 3.25 6.72
C GLN A 418 -11.70 2.33 7.02
N PRO A 419 -12.81 2.86 7.55
CA PRO A 419 -14.04 2.09 7.77
C PRO A 419 -14.54 1.40 6.50
N GLY A 420 -14.53 2.11 5.36
CA GLY A 420 -14.97 1.62 4.06
C GLY A 420 -14.08 0.52 3.45
N SER A 421 -12.98 0.13 4.10
CA SER A 421 -12.06 -0.92 3.65
C SER A 421 -12.26 -2.25 4.37
N GLN A 422 -13.42 -2.47 5.00
CA GLN A 422 -13.74 -3.71 5.72
C GLN A 422 -13.63 -4.97 4.84
N GLY A 423 -13.86 -4.84 3.53
CA GLY A 423 -13.67 -5.93 2.56
C GLY A 423 -12.21 -6.30 2.31
N LEU A 424 -11.24 -5.54 2.81
CA LEU A 424 -9.81 -5.84 2.68
C LEU A 424 -9.31 -6.48 3.97
N ASN A 425 -9.23 -7.80 3.99
CA ASN A 425 -8.70 -8.57 5.12
C ASN A 425 -7.72 -9.63 4.62
N GLY A 426 -6.61 -9.82 5.33
CA GLY A 426 -5.56 -10.78 4.96
C GLY A 426 -4.67 -10.33 3.79
N GLN A 427 -4.72 -9.05 3.41
CA GLN A 427 -4.00 -8.53 2.25
C GLN A 427 -2.51 -8.30 2.56
N VAL A 428 -1.66 -8.53 1.57
CA VAL A 428 -0.25 -8.10 1.58
C VAL A 428 0.00 -7.24 0.34
N LEU A 429 -0.05 -5.93 0.51
CA LEU A 429 0.02 -4.97 -0.58
C LEU A 429 1.43 -4.43 -0.74
N ARG A 430 2.04 -4.63 -1.90
CA ARG A 430 3.37 -4.07 -2.17
C ARG A 430 3.28 -2.60 -2.62
N VAL A 431 3.91 -1.72 -1.86
CA VAL A 431 4.12 -0.31 -2.24
C VAL A 431 5.53 -0.21 -2.80
N CYS A 432 5.68 -0.47 -4.11
CA CYS A 432 7.00 -0.77 -4.69
C CYS A 432 7.21 -0.27 -6.14
N GLY A 433 6.28 0.49 -6.71
CA GLY A 433 6.35 0.94 -8.10
C GLY A 433 6.43 -0.21 -9.12
N GLN A 434 5.95 -1.40 -8.74
CA GLN A 434 6.15 -2.66 -9.45
C GLN A 434 7.63 -3.07 -9.57
N SER A 435 8.33 -3.15 -8.43
CA SER A 435 9.68 -3.70 -8.36
C SER A 435 9.81 -5.06 -9.05
N LEU A 436 10.94 -5.28 -9.73
CA LEU A 436 11.23 -6.54 -10.43
C LEU A 436 11.41 -7.74 -9.48
N LEU A 437 11.67 -7.48 -8.20
CA LEU A 437 11.79 -8.51 -7.17
C LEU A 437 10.39 -9.05 -6.80
N GLY A 438 10.28 -10.36 -6.56
CA GLY A 438 9.02 -11.02 -6.20
C GLY A 438 9.16 -12.54 -6.10
N ALA A 439 8.04 -13.19 -5.78
CA ALA A 439 7.86 -14.64 -5.75
C ALA A 439 6.49 -14.97 -6.37
#